data_AF-A0AAD6UA95-F1
#
_entry.id   AF-A0AAD6UA95-F1
#
_cell.length_a   1.000
_cell.length_b   1.000
_cell.length_c   1.000
_cell.angle_alpha   90.00
_cell.angle_beta   90.00
_cell.angle_gamma   90.00
#
_symmetry.space_group_name_H-M   'P 1'
#
loop_
_entity.id
_entity.type
_entity.pdbx_description
1 polymer ?
#
loop_
_entity_poly.entity_id
_entity_poly.type
_entity_poly.pdbx_seq_one_letter_code
_entity_poly.pdbx_strand_id
1 'polypeptide(L)'
;MLSLPSKVDVGRNNCATANVFGNSCNEFLNEIYKDYPEVRLERSGALGHLDEICDEYKGVDRTKEGLLKRFGVEFEAEVSKLERPPALIVNTEAVSKYLQTLESSFARDLWSMVRTSLLLK
;
A
#
# COMPACT_ATOMS: atom_id res chain seq x y z
N MET A 1 8.40 -38.25 -33.90
CA MET A 1 7.79 -38.13 -32.56
C MET A 1 8.76 -37.37 -31.69
N LEU A 2 8.52 -36.07 -31.48
CA LEU A 2 9.43 -35.18 -30.75
C LEU A 2 8.64 -34.40 -29.68
N SER A 3 9.08 -34.63 -28.44
CA SER A 3 9.04 -33.83 -27.21
C SER A 3 8.05 -32.66 -27.05
N LEU A 4 7.33 -32.70 -25.92
CA LEU A 4 6.95 -31.53 -25.13
C LEU A 4 8.19 -30.72 -24.70
N PRO A 5 8.06 -29.38 -24.60
CA PRO A 5 8.21 -28.73 -23.29
C PRO A 5 7.10 -27.67 -23.08
N SER A 6 6.42 -27.57 -21.93
CA SER A 6 6.87 -27.10 -20.61
C SER A 6 7.42 -25.66 -20.61
N LYS A 7 6.76 -24.81 -19.79
CA LYS A 7 7.15 -23.51 -19.20
C LYS A 7 6.44 -22.28 -19.75
N VAL A 8 5.39 -21.87 -19.02
CA VAL A 8 4.93 -20.48 -18.95
C VAL A 8 5.88 -19.78 -18.01
N ASP A 9 6.84 -19.06 -18.57
CA ASP A 9 7.70 -18.14 -17.83
C ASP A 9 6.88 -16.91 -17.43
N VAL A 10 6.71 -16.76 -16.11
CA VAL A 10 6.35 -15.51 -15.46
C VAL A 10 7.53 -14.57 -15.61
N GLY A 11 7.39 -13.51 -16.41
CA GLY A 11 8.44 -12.52 -16.50
C GLY A 11 8.30 -11.48 -17.60
N ARG A 12 7.89 -10.29 -17.16
CA ARG A 12 8.39 -8.98 -17.64
C ARG A 12 7.93 -8.46 -19.01
N ASN A 13 7.25 -7.32 -18.90
CA ASN A 13 7.54 -6.07 -19.60
C ASN A 13 7.28 -6.02 -21.10
N ASN A 14 6.07 -5.60 -21.48
CA ASN A 14 5.77 -5.18 -22.84
C ASN A 14 4.42 -4.44 -22.91
N CYS A 15 4.40 -3.24 -22.33
CA CYS A 15 3.46 -2.19 -22.76
C CYS A 15 3.97 -1.61 -24.08
N ALA A 16 4.05 -2.45 -25.11
CA ALA A 16 4.45 -2.06 -26.46
C ALA A 16 3.63 -2.89 -27.43
N THR A 17 2.44 -2.40 -27.77
CA THR A 17 1.79 -2.42 -29.10
C THR A 17 0.28 -2.20 -28.98
N ALA A 18 -0.15 -0.94 -29.06
CA ALA A 18 -1.36 -0.54 -29.78
C ALA A 18 -1.39 0.99 -29.83
N ASN A 19 -1.30 1.52 -31.04
CA ASN A 19 -1.13 2.93 -31.36
C ASN A 19 -2.46 3.46 -31.90
N VAL A 20 -3.22 4.23 -31.11
CA VAL A 20 -4.08 5.37 -31.50
C VAL A 20 -4.29 6.20 -30.23
N PHE A 21 -4.15 7.53 -30.32
CA PHE A 21 -4.17 8.55 -29.25
C PHE A 21 -2.81 8.86 -28.61
N GLY A 22 -2.08 9.75 -29.27
CA GLY A 22 -0.85 10.39 -28.79
C GLY A 22 -1.12 11.48 -27.74
N ASN A 23 -1.97 11.20 -26.77
CA ASN A 23 -2.12 12.01 -25.56
C ASN A 23 -1.66 11.11 -24.41
N SER A 24 -0.78 11.63 -23.57
CA SER A 24 -0.15 10.87 -22.49
C SER A 24 -1.21 10.10 -21.69
N CYS A 25 -0.91 8.90 -21.19
CA CYS A 25 -1.82 8.15 -20.31
C CYS A 25 -2.40 9.03 -19.18
N ASN A 26 -1.64 10.05 -18.76
CA ASN A 26 -2.06 11.07 -17.81
C ASN A 26 -3.17 12.01 -18.32
N GLU A 27 -3.17 12.40 -19.60
CA GLU A 27 -4.22 13.22 -20.22
C GLU A 27 -5.53 12.44 -20.35
N PHE A 28 -5.46 11.17 -20.76
CA PHE A 28 -6.63 10.30 -20.81
C PHE A 28 -7.25 10.09 -19.42
N LEU A 29 -6.41 9.85 -18.40
CA LEU A 29 -6.88 9.73 -17.02
C LEU A 29 -7.51 11.04 -16.53
N ASN A 30 -6.97 12.19 -16.90
CA ASN A 30 -7.53 13.49 -16.53
C ASN A 30 -8.87 13.79 -17.21
N GLU A 31 -9.09 13.35 -18.45
CA GLU A 31 -10.40 13.44 -19.12
C GLU A 31 -11.41 12.52 -18.44
N ILE A 32 -11.04 11.28 -18.12
CA ILE A 32 -11.91 10.36 -17.38
C ILE A 32 -12.28 10.92 -15.99
N TYR A 33 -11.33 11.54 -15.27
CA TYR A 33 -11.63 12.14 -13.96
C TYR A 33 -12.50 13.40 -14.04
N LYS A 34 -12.54 14.08 -15.18
CA LYS A 34 -13.49 15.18 -15.41
C LYS A 34 -14.90 14.65 -15.60
N ASP A 35 -15.03 13.54 -16.31
CA ASP A 35 -16.34 12.96 -16.64
C ASP A 35 -16.92 12.12 -15.49
N TYR A 36 -16.06 11.53 -14.65
CA TYR A 36 -16.44 10.68 -13.51
C TYR A 36 -15.69 11.10 -12.23
N PRO A 37 -16.08 12.23 -11.60
CA PRO A 37 -15.44 12.71 -10.38
C PRO A 37 -15.56 11.73 -9.20
N GLU A 38 -16.53 10.84 -9.20
CA GLU A 38 -16.71 9.76 -8.22
C GLU A 38 -15.55 8.77 -8.21
N VAL A 39 -14.93 8.51 -9.38
CA VAL A 39 -13.76 7.62 -9.50
C VAL A 39 -12.51 8.27 -8.88
N ARG A 40 -12.48 9.61 -8.83
CA ARG A 40 -11.44 10.37 -8.12
C ARG A 40 -11.60 10.26 -6.60
N LEU A 41 -12.83 10.17 -6.10
CA LEU A 41 -13.13 9.95 -4.68
C LEU A 41 -12.73 8.55 -4.22
N GLU A 42 -12.90 7.51 -5.04
CA GLU A 42 -12.41 6.16 -4.70
C GLU A 42 -10.88 6.06 -4.66
N ARG A 43 -10.16 6.91 -5.39
CA ARG A 43 -8.68 6.93 -5.38
C ARG A 43 -8.07 7.87 -4.34
N SER A 44 -8.82 8.85 -3.87
CA SER A 44 -8.48 9.62 -2.67
C SER A 44 -8.74 8.71 -1.48
N GLY A 45 -7.68 7.99 -1.05
CA GLY A 45 -7.72 7.00 0.03
C GLY A 45 -8.76 7.36 1.09
N ALA A 46 -9.84 6.60 1.12
CA ALA A 46 -10.83 6.76 2.16
C ALA A 46 -10.13 6.33 3.45
N LEU A 47 -10.14 7.16 4.50
CA LEU A 47 -9.72 6.74 5.84
C LEU A 47 -10.35 5.39 6.24
N GLY A 48 -11.55 5.09 5.73
CA GLY A 48 -12.22 3.81 5.88
C GLY A 48 -11.44 2.62 5.32
N HIS A 49 -10.74 2.76 4.18
CA HIS A 49 -9.94 1.66 3.63
C HIS A 49 -8.69 1.39 4.48
N LEU A 50 -8.08 2.44 5.04
CA LEU A 50 -6.99 2.26 6.01
C LEU A 50 -7.48 1.52 7.26
N ASP A 51 -8.69 1.84 7.73
CA ASP A 51 -9.31 1.16 8.87
C ASP A 51 -9.64 -0.31 8.55
N GLU A 52 -10.12 -0.62 7.35
CA GLU A 52 -10.35 -1.99 6.87
C GLU A 52 -9.06 -2.83 6.89
N ILE A 53 -7.96 -2.29 6.35
CA ILE A 53 -6.64 -2.96 6.39
C ILE A 53 -6.20 -3.18 7.84
N CYS A 54 -6.41 -2.19 8.72
CA CYS A 54 -6.06 -2.34 10.12
C CYS A 54 -6.91 -3.42 10.82
N ASP A 55 -8.18 -3.55 10.47
CA ASP A 55 -9.04 -4.59 11.05
C ASP A 55 -8.74 -5.98 10.48
N GLU A 56 -8.37 -6.11 9.21
CA GLU A 56 -7.98 -7.38 8.58
C GLU A 56 -6.72 -7.99 9.22
N TYR A 57 -5.74 -7.14 9.54
CA TYR A 57 -4.45 -7.56 10.10
C TYR A 57 -4.35 -7.38 11.62
N LYS A 58 -5.50 -7.26 12.30
CA LYS A 58 -5.55 -7.03 13.74
C LYS A 58 -4.98 -8.22 14.53
N GLY A 59 -4.09 -7.92 15.48
CA GLY A 59 -3.45 -8.92 16.34
C GLY A 59 -2.35 -9.72 15.63
N VAL A 60 -1.71 -9.16 14.62
CA VAL A 60 -0.48 -9.74 14.05
C VAL A 60 0.64 -9.66 15.09
N ASP A 61 1.31 -10.80 15.28
CA ASP A 61 2.43 -11.02 16.19
C ASP A 61 3.70 -11.38 15.40
N ARG A 62 4.86 -11.30 16.06
CA ARG A 62 6.20 -11.63 15.53
C ARG A 62 6.30 -13.02 14.91
N THR A 63 5.48 -13.96 15.36
CA THR A 63 5.43 -15.33 14.84
C THR A 63 4.89 -15.40 13.40
N LYS A 64 4.17 -14.37 12.95
CA LYS A 64 3.52 -14.28 11.64
C LYS A 64 4.25 -13.30 10.72
N GLU A 65 5.56 -13.44 10.59
CA GLU A 65 6.42 -12.53 9.81
C GLU A 65 5.92 -12.31 8.36
N GLY A 66 5.43 -13.36 7.71
CA GLY A 66 4.89 -13.27 6.34
C GLY A 66 3.66 -12.36 6.23
N LEU A 67 2.79 -12.35 7.24
CA LEU A 67 1.63 -11.46 7.29
C LEU A 67 2.05 -10.04 7.65
N LEU A 68 3.00 -9.88 8.57
CA LEU A 68 3.54 -8.57 8.94
C LEU A 68 4.17 -7.85 7.74
N LYS A 69 4.89 -8.57 6.87
CA LYS A 69 5.47 -8.02 5.64
C LYS A 69 4.41 -7.55 4.65
N ARG A 70 3.33 -8.32 4.47
CA ARG A 70 2.23 -7.95 3.56
C ARG A 70 1.47 -6.75 4.10
N PHE A 71 1.12 -6.78 5.38
CA PHE A 71 0.51 -5.67 6.09
C PHE A 71 1.35 -4.40 5.95
N GLY A 72 2.67 -4.47 6.18
CA GLY A 72 3.55 -3.31 6.04
C GLY A 72 3.52 -2.69 4.64
N VAL A 73 3.56 -3.51 3.60
CA VAL A 73 3.50 -3.02 2.20
C VAL A 73 2.15 -2.40 1.87
N GLU A 74 1.04 -3.04 2.27
CA GLU A 74 -0.31 -2.54 2.02
C GLU A 74 -0.59 -1.25 2.80
N PHE A 75 -0.20 -1.21 4.07
CA PHE A 75 -0.33 -0.05 4.94
C PHE A 75 0.50 1.14 4.43
N GLU A 76 1.76 0.92 4.05
CA GLU A 76 2.62 1.97 3.51
C GLU A 76 2.06 2.53 2.19
N ALA A 77 1.54 1.66 1.32
CA ALA A 77 0.94 2.07 0.06
C ALA A 77 -0.29 2.96 0.27
N GLU A 78 -1.12 2.66 1.27
CA GLU A 78 -2.31 3.45 1.57
C GLU A 78 -1.98 4.76 2.28
N VAL A 79 -1.11 4.73 3.30
CA VAL A 79 -0.62 5.95 3.98
C VAL A 79 0.08 6.88 2.99
N SER A 80 0.87 6.35 2.06
CA SER A 80 1.51 7.15 1.01
C SER A 80 0.53 7.85 0.06
N LYS A 81 -0.71 7.36 -0.06
CA LYS A 81 -1.78 8.07 -0.80
C LYS A 81 -2.39 9.17 0.06
N LEU A 82 -2.60 8.90 1.35
CA LEU A 82 -3.22 9.80 2.32
C LEU A 82 -2.31 10.97 2.73
N GLU A 83 -0.99 10.79 2.69
CA GLU A 83 -0.01 11.84 2.97
C GLU A 83 0.15 12.82 1.79
N ARG A 84 -0.36 12.49 0.59
CA ARG A 84 -0.31 13.39 -0.56
C ARG A 84 -1.22 14.60 -0.35
N PRO A 85 -0.82 15.81 -0.77
CA PRO A 85 -1.66 17.00 -0.63
C PRO A 85 -3.01 16.86 -1.37
N PRO A 86 -4.14 17.24 -0.75
CA PRO A 86 -4.29 17.65 0.65
C PRO A 86 -4.13 16.46 1.60
N ALA A 87 -3.17 16.54 2.52
CA ALA A 87 -2.87 15.44 3.42
C ALA A 87 -4.07 15.17 4.35
N LEU A 88 -4.56 13.94 4.33
CA LEU A 88 -5.69 13.48 5.13
C LEU A 88 -5.25 12.86 6.46
N ILE A 89 -4.00 12.43 6.57
CA ILE A 89 -3.42 11.82 7.76
C ILE A 89 -2.08 12.46 8.11
N VAL A 90 -1.80 12.57 9.40
CA VAL A 90 -0.49 12.98 9.91
C VAL A 90 0.35 11.73 10.20
N ASN A 91 1.65 11.76 9.94
CA ASN A 91 2.56 10.65 10.23
C ASN A 91 2.40 10.09 11.67
N THR A 92 2.23 10.97 12.67
CA THR A 92 1.98 10.55 14.06
C THR A 92 0.74 9.69 14.22
N GLU A 93 -0.33 10.00 13.47
CA GLU A 93 -1.56 9.24 13.47
C GLU A 93 -1.40 7.90 12.74
N ALA A 94 -0.71 7.89 11.59
CA ALA A 94 -0.38 6.67 10.86
C ALA A 94 0.44 5.69 11.73
N VAL A 95 1.47 6.18 12.44
CA VAL A 95 2.26 5.37 13.37
C VAL A 95 1.41 4.83 14.52
N SER A 96 0.50 5.64 15.06
CA SER A 96 -0.41 5.19 16.12
C SER A 96 -1.33 4.07 15.62
N LYS A 97 -1.93 4.23 14.43
CA LYS A 97 -2.79 3.20 13.82
C LYS A 97 -2.01 1.91 13.57
N TYR A 98 -0.80 2.01 13.01
CA TYR A 98 0.07 0.86 12.79
C TYR A 98 0.35 0.07 14.08
N LEU A 99 0.67 0.75 15.17
CA LEU A 99 0.95 0.11 16.46
C LEU A 99 -0.30 -0.47 17.14
N GLN A 100 -1.48 0.11 16.91
CA GLN A 100 -2.75 -0.39 17.44
C GLN A 100 -3.23 -1.67 16.74
N THR A 101 -2.85 -1.87 15.48
CA THR A 101 -3.15 -3.08 14.70
C THR A 101 -2.35 -4.29 15.19
N LEU A 102 -1.14 -4.07 15.70
CA LEU A 102 -0.26 -5.12 16.20
C LEU A 102 -0.70 -5.65 17.57
N GLU A 103 -0.24 -6.86 17.91
CA GLU A 103 -0.39 -7.36 19.29
C GLU A 103 0.25 -6.38 20.29
N SER A 104 -0.43 -6.08 21.39
CA SER A 104 -0.02 -5.04 22.34
C SER A 104 1.36 -5.30 22.97
N SER A 105 1.74 -6.57 23.14
CA SER A 105 3.07 -6.96 23.64
C SER A 105 4.15 -6.62 22.61
N PHE A 106 3.94 -7.03 21.37
CA PHE A 106 4.82 -6.79 20.24
C PHE A 106 4.95 -5.30 19.89
N ALA A 107 3.85 -4.55 19.91
CA ALA A 107 3.84 -3.11 19.67
C ALA A 107 4.70 -2.35 20.69
N ARG A 108 4.64 -2.76 21.97
CA ARG A 108 5.44 -2.15 23.04
C ARG A 108 6.93 -2.43 22.86
N ASP A 109 7.29 -3.66 22.51
CA ASP A 109 8.66 -4.06 22.26
C ASP A 109 9.23 -3.30 21.04
N LEU A 110 8.47 -3.24 19.95
CA LEU A 110 8.83 -2.49 18.74
C LEU A 110 9.06 -1.01 19.05
N TRP A 111 8.14 -0.39 19.78
CA TRP A 111 8.26 1.03 20.15
C TRP A 111 9.49 1.30 21.03
N SER A 112 9.76 0.40 21.98
CA SER A 112 10.97 0.47 22.82
C SER A 112 12.24 0.37 21.98
N MET A 113 12.30 -0.55 21.01
CA MET A 113 13.44 -0.71 20.10
C MET A 113 13.65 0.51 19.20
N VAL A 114 12.58 1.05 18.61
CA VAL A 114 12.67 2.26 17.78
C VAL A 114 13.16 3.43 18.61
N ARG A 115 12.61 3.61 19.82
CA ARG A 115 13.01 4.69 20.72
C ARG A 115 14.48 4.60 21.14
N THR A 116 14.98 3.41 21.48
CA THR A 116 16.40 3.24 21.80
C THR A 116 17.29 3.46 20.59
N SER A 117 16.87 3.02 19.40
CA SER A 117 17.62 3.26 18.16
C SER A 117 17.75 4.75 17.80
N LEU A 118 16.73 5.56 18.14
CA LEU A 118 16.77 7.02 17.94
C LEU A 118 17.69 7.72 18.93
N LEU A 119 17.89 7.16 20.13
CA LEU A 119 18.78 7.72 21.15
C LEU A 119 20.25 7.36 20.94
N LEU A 120 20.53 6.27 20.23
CA LEU A 120 21.88 5.78 19.95
C LEU A 120 22.45 6.29 18.62
N LYS A 121 21.76 7.24 17.98
CA LYS A 121 22.11 7.83 16.68
C LYS A 121 22.52 9.27 16.86
#